data_AF-A0A5S4T983-F1
#
_entry.id   AF-A0A5S4T983-F1
#
_cell.length_a   1.000
_cell.length_b   1.000
_cell.length_c   1.000
_cell.angle_alpha   90.00
_cell.angle_beta   90.00
_cell.angle_gamma   90.00
#
_symmetry.space_group_name_H-M   'P 1'
#
loop_
_entity.id
_entity.type
_entity.pdbx_description
1 polymer ?
#
loop_
_entity_poly.entity_id
_entity_poly.type
_entity_poly.pdbx_seq_one_letter_code
_entity_poly.pdbx_strand_id
1 'polypeptide(L)'
;MKNNKISGFQWAMTIFVFFVITMALSIMLRDFQSIIGVKHFIFEVTDLAPLIAAIICILVFKYKKVQLAGLKFSISLKVIERLLLALILPLIILIIGMYSFNT
;
A
#
# COMPACT_ATOMS: atom_id res chain seq x y z
N MET A 1 -30.23 -5.62 14.23
CA MET A 1 -29.24 -4.81 13.47
C MET A 1 -27.91 -4.85 14.21
N LYS A 2 -26.96 -5.72 13.83
CA LYS A 2 -25.66 -5.81 14.51
C LYS A 2 -24.76 -4.67 14.04
N ASN A 3 -24.40 -3.78 14.95
CA ASN A 3 -23.49 -2.66 14.72
C ASN A 3 -22.08 -3.16 14.38
N ASN A 4 -21.82 -3.46 13.10
CA ASN A 4 -20.48 -3.73 12.56
C ASN A 4 -19.74 -2.43 12.17
N LYS A 5 -20.13 -1.27 12.71
CA LYS A 5 -19.38 -0.03 12.49
C LYS A 5 -18.15 -0.03 13.40
N ILE A 6 -16.97 0.05 12.79
CA ILE A 6 -15.74 0.41 13.51
C ILE A 6 -16.01 1.73 14.25
N SER A 7 -15.65 1.79 15.53
CA SER A 7 -15.74 3.03 16.30
C SER A 7 -14.98 4.16 15.58
N GLY A 8 -15.55 5.35 15.47
CA GLY A 8 -14.89 6.49 14.80
C GLY A 8 -13.50 6.78 15.37
N PHE A 9 -13.32 6.56 16.69
CA PHE A 9 -12.02 6.64 17.34
C PHE A 9 -11.03 5.60 16.83
N GLN A 10 -11.45 4.34 16.69
CA GLN A 10 -10.60 3.25 16.16
C GLN A 10 -10.20 3.54 14.70
N TRP A 11 -11.12 4.07 13.89
CA TRP A 11 -10.82 4.46 12.51
C TRP A 11 -9.79 5.60 12.46
N ALA A 12 -10.01 6.68 13.21
CA ALA A 12 -9.09 7.81 13.27
C ALA A 12 -7.69 7.38 13.76
N MET A 13 -7.63 6.57 14.83
CA MET A 13 -6.36 6.05 15.35
C MET A 13 -5.66 5.10 14.37
N THR A 14 -6.41 4.30 13.61
CA THR A 14 -5.81 3.41 12.60
C THR A 14 -5.10 4.23 11.52
N ILE A 15 -5.73 5.29 11.03
CA ILE A 15 -5.14 6.18 10.03
C ILE A 15 -3.93 6.91 10.62
N PHE A 16 -4.09 7.49 11.82
CA PHE A 16 -3.02 8.23 12.49
C PHE A 16 -1.78 7.35 12.73
N VAL A 17 -1.96 6.18 13.35
CA VAL A 17 -0.86 5.26 13.66
C VAL A 17 -0.21 4.74 12.40
N PHE A 18 -1.01 4.35 11.39
CA PHE A 18 -0.47 3.91 10.10
C PHE A 18 0.41 4.98 9.45
N PHE A 19 -0.07 6.22 9.41
CA PHE A 19 0.65 7.33 8.79
C PHE A 19 1.93 7.68 9.54
N VAL A 20 1.87 7.87 10.87
CA VAL A 20 3.04 8.26 11.67
C VAL A 20 4.12 7.18 11.63
N ILE A 21 3.74 5.90 11.75
CA ILE A 21 4.71 4.79 11.67
C ILE A 21 5.31 4.70 10.27
N THR A 22 4.51 4.85 9.21
CA THR A 22 5.02 4.83 7.83
C THR A 22 6.05 5.95 7.58
N MET A 23 5.75 7.17 8.03
CA MET A 23 6.67 8.30 7.86
C MET A 23 7.92 8.19 8.74
N ALA A 24 7.80 7.64 9.95
CA ALA A 24 8.95 7.40 10.81
C ALA A 24 9.85 6.30 10.21
N LEU A 25 9.26 5.18 9.78
CA LEU A 25 10.00 4.07 9.18
C LEU A 25 10.64 4.45 7.85
N SER A 26 10.02 5.29 7.01
CA SER A 26 10.62 5.70 5.73
C SER A 26 11.91 6.51 5.94
N ILE A 27 12.04 7.22 7.07
CA ILE A 27 13.27 7.90 7.46
C ILE A 27 14.25 6.91 8.07
N MET A 28 13.82 6.11 9.05
CA MET A 28 14.70 5.15 9.74
C MET A 28 15.30 4.12 8.79
N LEU A 29 14.50 3.60 7.86
CA LEU A 29 14.92 2.57 6.92
C LEU A 29 15.90 3.09 5.87
N ARG A 30 15.98 4.40 5.65
CA ARG A 30 16.92 4.98 4.67
C ARG A 30 18.38 4.61 4.97
N ASP A 31 18.75 4.61 6.26
CA ASP A 31 20.10 4.24 6.70
C ASP A 31 20.36 2.72 6.62
N PHE A 32 19.30 1.92 6.45
CA PHE A 32 19.35 0.46 6.42
C PHE A 32 19.42 -0.11 4.99
N GLN A 33 19.51 0.72 3.95
CA GLN A 33 19.56 0.24 2.56
C GLN A 33 20.71 -0.75 2.33
N SER A 34 21.90 -0.49 2.87
CA SER A 34 23.08 -1.33 2.68
C SER A 34 22.95 -2.71 3.31
N ILE A 35 22.04 -2.89 4.27
CA ILE A 35 21.86 -4.13 5.03
C ILE A 35 21.12 -5.19 4.19
N ILE A 36 20.28 -4.77 3.25
CA ILE A 36 19.56 -5.70 2.35
C ILE A 36 20.46 -6.19 1.21
N GLY A 37 21.61 -5.54 0.97
CA GLY A 37 22.54 -5.92 -0.08
C GLY A 37 22.03 -5.65 -1.50
N VAL A 38 20.97 -4.83 -1.64
CA VAL A 38 20.34 -4.48 -2.92
C VAL A 38 20.45 -2.98 -3.16
N LYS A 39 20.76 -2.59 -4.40
CA LYS A 39 20.83 -1.17 -4.80
C LYS A 39 19.44 -0.54 -4.85
N HIS A 40 19.37 0.76 -4.56
CA HIS A 40 18.13 1.56 -4.67
C HIS A 40 17.42 1.41 -6.02
N PHE A 41 18.17 1.24 -7.11
CA PHE A 41 17.59 1.06 -8.45
C PHE A 41 16.70 -0.18 -8.58
N ILE A 42 17.01 -1.25 -7.85
CA ILE A 42 16.24 -2.50 -7.90
C ILE A 42 15.14 -2.48 -6.84
N PHE A 43 15.46 -2.00 -5.65
CA PHE A 43 14.54 -1.98 -4.52
C PHE A 43 14.91 -0.89 -3.52
N GLU A 44 13.96 -0.02 -3.21
CA GLU A 44 14.13 1.01 -2.18
C GLU A 44 13.60 0.48 -0.85
N VAL A 45 14.48 0.35 0.15
CA VAL A 45 14.12 -0.26 1.44
C VAL A 45 13.03 0.53 2.17
N THR A 46 12.95 1.83 1.92
CA THR A 46 11.95 2.72 2.48
C THR A 46 10.53 2.36 2.06
N ASP A 47 10.35 1.65 0.94
CA ASP A 47 9.05 1.21 0.45
C ASP A 47 8.45 0.08 1.30
N LEU A 48 9.26 -0.55 2.18
CA LEU A 48 8.76 -1.50 3.18
C LEU A 48 8.06 -0.81 4.35
N ALA A 49 8.25 0.50 4.55
CA ALA A 49 7.63 1.25 5.63
C ALA A 49 6.10 1.08 5.72
N PRO A 50 5.31 1.31 4.64
CA PRO A 50 3.87 1.12 4.67
C PRO A 50 3.46 -0.34 4.90
N LEU A 51 4.26 -1.31 4.44
CA LEU A 51 4.00 -2.73 4.67
C LEU A 51 4.13 -3.09 6.16
N ILE A 52 5.24 -2.68 6.79
CA ILE A 52 5.48 -2.89 8.22
C ILE A 52 4.43 -2.17 9.05
N ALA A 53 4.11 -0.92 8.71
CA ALA A 53 3.06 -0.15 9.37
C ALA A 53 1.69 -0.84 9.26
N ALA A 54 1.33 -1.39 8.10
CA ALA A 54 0.10 -2.15 7.90
C ALA A 54 0.06 -3.39 8.80
N ILE A 55 1.15 -4.15 8.88
CA ILE A 55 1.25 -5.34 9.74
C ILE A 55 1.07 -4.97 11.22
N ILE A 56 1.76 -3.92 11.68
CA ILE A 56 1.63 -3.42 13.06
C ILE A 56 0.17 -3.01 13.33
N CYS A 57 -0.45 -2.22 12.45
CA CYS A 57 -1.85 -1.83 12.59
C CYS A 57 -2.79 -3.05 12.59
N ILE A 58 -2.55 -4.03 11.72
CA ILE A 58 -3.32 -5.28 11.69
C ILE A 58 -3.16 -6.04 12.99
N LEU A 59 -2.00 -6.03 13.66
CA LEU A 59 -1.75 -6.74 14.93
C LEU A 59 -2.30 -5.99 16.17
N VAL A 60 -2.19 -4.67 16.20
CA VAL A 60 -2.59 -3.84 17.36
C VAL A 60 -4.11 -3.64 17.43
N PHE A 61 -4.78 -3.38 16.30
CA PHE A 61 -6.21 -3.08 16.30
C PHE A 61 -7.09 -4.34 16.34
N LYS A 62 -8.27 -4.24 16.97
CA LYS A 62 -9.06 -5.40 17.40
C LYS A 62 -9.84 -6.08 16.25
N TYR A 63 -10.30 -5.31 15.26
CA TYR A 63 -11.23 -5.77 14.22
C TYR A 63 -10.54 -6.43 13.01
N LYS A 64 -9.84 -7.55 13.23
CA LYS A 64 -9.05 -8.25 12.18
C LYS A 64 -9.84 -8.56 10.91
N LYS A 65 -11.10 -8.98 11.05
CA LYS A 65 -11.97 -9.31 9.90
C LYS A 65 -12.22 -8.11 8.99
N VAL A 66 -12.31 -6.90 9.55
CA VAL A 66 -12.52 -5.68 8.76
C VAL A 66 -11.20 -5.20 8.16
N GLN A 67 -10.09 -5.32 8.90
CA GLN A 67 -8.76 -4.95 8.40
C GLN A 67 -8.29 -5.84 7.24
N LEU A 68 -8.60 -7.15 7.28
CA LEU A 68 -8.28 -8.10 6.22
C LEU A 68 -9.35 -8.17 5.13
N ALA A 69 -10.43 -7.39 5.22
CA ALA A 69 -11.54 -7.46 4.25
C ALA A 69 -11.09 -7.11 2.82
N GLY A 70 -10.11 -6.23 2.67
CA GLY A 70 -9.52 -5.85 1.38
C GLY A 70 -8.44 -6.81 0.89
N LEU A 71 -7.86 -7.63 1.78
CA LEU A 71 -6.74 -8.51 1.44
C LEU A 71 -7.26 -9.89 0.99
N LYS A 72 -7.80 -9.92 -0.22
CA LYS A 72 -8.33 -11.15 -0.84
C LYS A 72 -7.35 -11.69 -1.88
N PHE A 73 -6.77 -12.85 -1.58
CA PHE A 73 -5.91 -13.59 -2.52
C PHE A 73 -6.68 -14.47 -3.51
N SER A 74 -8.01 -14.34 -3.56
CA SER A 74 -8.86 -15.06 -4.51
C SER A 74 -8.79 -14.44 -5.90
N ILE A 75 -8.65 -15.27 -6.94
CA ILE A 75 -8.79 -14.84 -8.34
C ILE A 75 -10.28 -14.87 -8.70
N SER A 76 -10.80 -13.73 -9.16
CA SER A 76 -12.17 -13.58 -9.65
C SER A 76 -12.14 -12.95 -11.04
N LEU A 77 -13.16 -13.21 -11.87
CA LEU A 77 -13.33 -12.56 -13.18
C LEU A 77 -13.21 -11.03 -13.09
N LYS A 78 -13.70 -10.43 -12.00
CA LYS A 78 -13.58 -8.98 -11.76
C LYS A 78 -12.14 -8.52 -11.52
N VAL A 79 -11.30 -9.36 -10.90
CA VAL A 79 -9.87 -9.08 -10.71
C VAL A 79 -9.13 -9.17 -12.05
N ILE A 80 -9.47 -10.15 -12.89
CA ILE A 80 -8.88 -10.31 -14.24
C ILE A 80 -9.21 -9.09 -15.11
N GLU A 81 -10.47 -8.65 -15.13
CA GLU A 81 -10.90 -7.42 -15.82
C GLU A 81 -10.13 -6.19 -15.32
N ARG A 82 -9.96 -6.05 -13.99
CA ARG A 82 -9.21 -4.95 -13.38
C ARG A 82 -7.71 -5.02 -13.65
N LEU A 83 -7.12 -6.21 -13.78
CA LEU A 83 -5.72 -6.39 -14.18
C LEU A 83 -5.49 -5.88 -15.60
N LEU A 84 -6.42 -6.18 -16.52
CA LEU A 84 -6.34 -5.69 -17.90
C LEU A 84 -6.45 -4.15 -17.93
N LEU A 85 -7.38 -3.57 -17.17
CA LEU A 85 -7.50 -2.11 -17.03
C LEU A 85 -6.26 -1.47 -16.40
N ALA A 86 -5.69 -2.09 -15.36
CA ALA A 86 -4.49 -1.62 -14.69
C ALA A 86 -3.25 -1.64 -15.60
N LEU A 87 -3.27 -2.40 -16.70
CA LEU A 87 -2.23 -2.38 -17.74
C LEU A 87 -2.52 -1.31 -18.81
N ILE A 88 -3.76 -1.21 -19.28
CA ILE A 88 -4.14 -0.29 -20.35
C ILE A 88 -3.99 1.18 -19.90
N LEU A 89 -4.37 1.50 -18.67
CA LEU A 89 -4.33 2.88 -18.16
C LEU A 89 -2.90 3.47 -18.15
N PRO A 90 -1.87 2.80 -17.57
CA PRO A 90 -0.49 3.27 -17.69
C PRO A 90 0.00 3.38 -19.13
N LEU A 91 -0.32 2.40 -19.99
CA LEU A 91 0.12 2.42 -21.39
C LEU A 91 -0.41 3.65 -22.13
N ILE A 92 -1.69 3.99 -21.95
CA ILE A 92 -2.27 5.20 -22.57
C ILE A 92 -1.57 6.46 -22.06
N ILE A 93 -1.30 6.56 -20.75
CA ILE A 93 -0.59 7.71 -20.16
C ILE A 93 0.82 7.84 -20.77
N LEU A 94 1.53 6.72 -20.91
CA LEU A 94 2.87 6.72 -21.51
C LEU A 94 2.85 7.13 -22.99
N ILE A 95 1.92 6.62 -23.79
CA ILE A 95 1.79 6.99 -25.21
C ILE A 95 1.47 8.47 -25.37
N ILE A 96 0.54 9.02 -24.57
CA ILE A 96 0.21 10.45 -24.59
C ILE A 96 1.41 11.29 -24.19
N GLY A 97 2.13 10.88 -23.13
CA GLY A 97 3.35 11.55 -22.69
C GLY A 97 4.41 11.56 -23.79
N MET A 98 4.71 10.40 -24.38
CA MET A 98 5.69 10.29 -25.47
C MET A 98 5.32 11.13 -26.69
N TYR A 99 4.04 11.16 -27.08
CA TYR A 99 3.60 12.00 -28.19
C TYR A 99 3.77 13.48 -27.87
N SER A 100 3.37 13.92 -26.66
CA SER A 100 3.45 15.33 -26.25
C SER A 100 4.87 15.85 -26.06
N PHE A 101 5.84 15.00 -25.71
CA PHE A 101 7.25 15.37 -25.53
C PHE A 101 8.10 15.17 -26.80
N ASN A 102 7.55 14.54 -27.84
CA ASN A 102 8.26 14.25 -29.11
C ASN A 102 7.74 15.09 -30.30
N THR A 103 6.71 15.92 -30.09
CA THR A 103 6.31 17.04 -30.95
C THR A 103 6.90 18.34 -30.43
#